data_AF-A0A537SPW2-F1
#
_entry.id   AF-A0A537SPW2-F1
#
_cell.length_a   1.000
_cell.length_b   1.000
_cell.length_c   1.000
_cell.angle_alpha   90.00
_cell.angle_beta   90.00
_cell.angle_gamma   90.00
#
_symmetry.space_group_name_H-M   'P 1'
#
loop_
_entity.id
_entity.type
_entity.pdbx_description
1 polymer ?
#
loop_
_entity_poly.entity_id
_entity_poly.type
_entity_poly.pdbx_seq_one_letter_code
_entity_poly.pdbx_strand_id
1 'polypeptide(L)'
;MADYLRESARHAEASRDRLEAEHPGDPLAQLRSWIARMAERLANADERGCPLVNAAVELPEKTHPARRVIEEFKTAERAWLIRVCRASDLREPELLADELHLLLEGARVTAQSVGRDGLSERVMRMCDALITAHAEKR
;
A
#
# COMPACT_ATOMS: atom_id res chain seq x y z
N MET A 1 -7.66 -11.84 -17.56
CA MET A 1 -7.56 -10.64 -16.69
C MET A 1 -7.89 -10.96 -15.24
N ALA A 2 -9.11 -11.38 -14.90
CA ALA A 2 -9.50 -11.59 -13.49
C ALA A 2 -8.61 -12.61 -12.74
N ASP A 3 -8.27 -13.75 -13.35
CA ASP A 3 -7.41 -14.75 -12.71
C ASP A 3 -5.99 -14.26 -12.45
N TYR A 4 -5.42 -13.52 -13.41
CA TYR A 4 -4.12 -12.86 -13.25
C TYR A 4 -4.13 -11.83 -12.11
N LEU A 5 -5.19 -11.04 -11.98
CA LEU A 5 -5.33 -10.10 -10.86
C LEU A 5 -5.52 -10.82 -9.51
N ARG A 6 -6.22 -11.97 -9.48
CA ARG A 6 -6.32 -12.78 -8.27
C ARG A 6 -4.96 -13.33 -7.84
N GLU A 7 -4.14 -13.76 -8.80
CA GLU A 7 -2.78 -14.19 -8.51
C GLU A 7 -1.92 -13.05 -7.98
N SER A 8 -2.02 -11.87 -8.60
CA SER A 8 -1.33 -10.65 -8.13
C SER A 8 -1.76 -10.26 -6.72
N ALA A 9 -3.07 -10.32 -6.43
CA ALA A 9 -3.62 -10.07 -5.10
C ALA A 9 -3.08 -11.07 -4.06
N ARG A 10 -3.10 -12.37 -4.37
CA ARG A 10 -2.50 -13.41 -3.50
C ARG A 10 -1.01 -13.19 -3.25
N HIS A 11 -0.26 -12.73 -4.24
CA HIS A 11 1.17 -12.44 -4.06
C HIS A 11 1.38 -11.25 -3.10
N ALA A 12 0.57 -10.20 -3.23
CA ALA A 12 0.62 -9.07 -2.31
C ALA A 12 0.17 -9.44 -0.88
N GLU A 13 -0.86 -10.26 -0.74
CA GLU A 13 -1.29 -10.83 0.55
C GLU A 13 -0.18 -11.67 1.17
N ALA A 14 0.44 -12.59 0.43
CA ALA A 14 1.55 -13.39 0.93
C ALA A 14 2.78 -12.54 1.31
N SER A 15 3.05 -11.45 0.57
CA SER A 15 4.11 -10.50 0.93
C SER A 15 3.82 -9.80 2.24
N ARG A 16 2.56 -9.53 2.56
CA ARG A 16 2.13 -8.90 3.80
C ARG A 16 2.16 -9.88 4.97
N ASP A 17 1.68 -11.10 4.76
CA ASP A 17 1.69 -12.14 5.81
C ASP A 17 3.14 -12.45 6.24
N ARG A 18 4.11 -12.37 5.32
CA ARG A 18 5.54 -12.45 5.67
C ARG A 18 6.00 -11.30 6.57
N LEU A 19 5.54 -10.07 6.34
CA LEU A 19 5.90 -8.94 7.20
C LEU A 19 5.38 -9.12 8.62
N GLU A 20 4.16 -9.63 8.78
CA GLU A 20 3.61 -9.96 10.11
C GLU A 20 4.46 -11.03 10.81
N ALA A 21 4.94 -12.03 10.06
CA ALA A 21 5.81 -13.08 10.58
C ALA A 21 7.24 -12.60 10.89
N GLU A 22 7.78 -11.65 10.13
CA GLU A 22 9.11 -11.04 10.33
C GLU A 22 9.14 -10.10 11.55
N HIS A 23 7.99 -9.52 11.92
CA HIS A 23 7.86 -8.57 13.03
C HIS A 23 6.75 -8.98 14.01
N PRO A 24 6.88 -10.13 14.71
CA PRO A 24 5.87 -10.62 15.62
C PRO A 24 5.73 -9.68 16.83
N GLY A 25 4.51 -9.17 17.08
CA GLY A 25 4.23 -8.28 18.20
C GLY A 25 4.72 -6.84 18.04
N ASP A 26 5.27 -6.47 16.87
CA ASP A 26 5.71 -5.10 16.57
C ASP A 26 4.96 -4.55 15.34
N PRO A 27 3.72 -4.05 15.53
CA PRO A 27 2.90 -3.55 14.43
C PRO A 27 3.50 -2.29 13.78
N LEU A 28 4.25 -1.46 14.52
CA LEU A 28 4.89 -0.29 13.93
C LEU A 28 6.02 -0.71 12.98
N ALA A 29 6.79 -1.74 13.34
CA ALA A 29 7.77 -2.33 12.42
C ALA A 29 7.10 -2.99 11.21
N GLN A 30 5.96 -3.68 11.36
CA GLN A 30 5.18 -4.21 10.24
C GLN A 30 4.77 -3.10 9.25
N LEU A 31 4.25 -1.98 9.76
CA LEU A 31 3.86 -0.83 8.96
C LEU A 31 5.05 -0.23 8.21
N ARG A 32 6.16 0.02 8.91
CA ARG A 32 7.40 0.59 8.32
C ARG A 32 7.98 -0.32 7.25
N SER A 33 8.04 -1.62 7.50
CA SER A 33 8.55 -2.60 6.53
C SER A 33 7.63 -2.73 5.31
N TRP A 34 6.31 -2.59 5.48
CA TRP A 34 5.40 -2.52 4.35
C TRP A 34 5.62 -1.27 3.49
N ILE A 35 5.77 -0.10 4.12
CA ILE A 35 6.10 1.15 3.42
C ILE A 35 7.44 1.02 2.68
N ALA A 36 8.47 0.47 3.32
CA ALA A 36 9.78 0.25 2.71
C ALA A 36 9.69 -0.63 1.45
N ARG A 37 8.98 -1.77 1.53
CA ARG A 37 8.75 -2.65 0.37
C ARG A 37 7.93 -1.99 -0.73
N MET A 38 7.08 -1.02 -0.40
CA MET A 38 6.38 -0.23 -1.41
C MET A 38 7.31 0.75 -2.10
N ALA A 39 8.14 1.44 -1.33
CA ALA A 39 9.15 2.35 -1.83
C ALA A 39 10.19 1.64 -2.73
N GLU A 40 10.61 0.43 -2.38
CA GLU A 40 11.49 -0.41 -3.21
C GLU A 40 10.86 -0.72 -4.58
N ARG A 41 9.59 -1.11 -4.60
CA ARG A 41 8.85 -1.39 -5.83
C ARG A 41 8.66 -0.14 -6.71
N LEU A 42 8.52 1.03 -6.09
CA LEU A 42 8.51 2.30 -6.82
C LEU A 42 9.86 2.59 -7.50
N ALA A 43 10.98 2.19 -6.88
CA ALA A 43 12.32 2.35 -7.45
C ALA A 43 12.63 1.31 -8.54
N ASN A 44 11.93 0.18 -8.57
CA ASN A 44 12.18 -0.89 -9.53
C ASN A 44 11.65 -0.52 -10.94
N ALA A 45 12.57 -0.20 -11.85
CA ALA A 45 12.26 0.18 -13.23
C ALA A 45 11.70 -0.99 -14.07
N ASP A 46 11.98 -2.23 -13.70
CA ASP A 46 11.47 -3.43 -14.40
C ASP A 46 10.01 -3.73 -14.04
N GLU A 47 9.49 -3.13 -12.96
CA GLU A 47 8.10 -3.29 -12.54
C GLU A 47 7.18 -2.28 -13.23
N ARG A 48 6.13 -2.77 -13.89
CA ARG A 48 5.06 -1.93 -14.48
C ARG A 48 4.05 -1.42 -13.43
N GLY A 49 4.49 -1.17 -12.20
CA GLY A 49 3.64 -0.73 -11.11
C GLY A 49 2.66 -1.80 -10.62
N CYS A 50 1.61 -1.39 -9.90
CA CYS A 50 0.62 -2.31 -9.36
C CYS A 50 -0.39 -2.75 -10.45
N PRO A 51 -0.44 -4.04 -10.82
CA PRO A 51 -1.33 -4.52 -11.89
C PRO A 51 -2.82 -4.30 -11.58
N LEU A 52 -3.18 -4.30 -10.29
CA LEU A 52 -4.55 -4.05 -9.83
C LEU A 52 -4.98 -2.59 -10.05
N VAL A 53 -4.07 -1.63 -9.81
CA VAL A 53 -4.34 -0.20 -10.02
C VAL A 53 -4.43 0.12 -11.51
N ASN A 54 -3.51 -0.40 -12.33
CA ASN A 54 -3.55 -0.21 -13.78
C ASN A 54 -4.86 -0.77 -14.38
N ALA A 55 -5.22 -2.00 -13.98
CA ALA A 55 -6.47 -2.61 -14.43
C ALA A 55 -7.71 -1.80 -13.97
N ALA A 56 -7.70 -1.20 -12.78
CA ALA A 56 -8.82 -0.38 -12.32
C ALA A 56 -9.08 0.84 -13.25
N VAL A 57 -8.02 1.41 -13.80
CA VAL A 57 -8.08 2.54 -14.75
C VAL A 57 -8.55 2.07 -16.14
N GLU A 58 -8.06 0.92 -16.59
CA GLU A 58 -8.33 0.39 -17.94
C GLU A 58 -9.71 -0.27 -18.11
N LEU A 59 -10.42 -0.60 -17.03
CA LEU A 59 -11.70 -1.33 -17.09
C LEU A 59 -12.91 -0.37 -17.17
N PRO A 60 -13.51 -0.11 -18.34
CA PRO A 60 -14.69 0.76 -18.44
C PRO A 60 -15.97 0.09 -17.90
N GLU A 61 -16.12 -1.24 -18.01
CA GLU A 61 -17.35 -1.90 -17.58
C GLU A 61 -17.40 -2.08 -16.07
N LYS A 62 -18.46 -1.53 -15.44
CA LYS A 62 -18.69 -1.62 -13.99
C LYS A 62 -18.93 -3.05 -13.48
N THR A 63 -19.44 -3.93 -14.34
CA THR A 63 -19.77 -5.32 -14.00
C THR A 63 -18.64 -6.31 -14.28
N HIS A 64 -17.48 -5.84 -14.74
CA HIS A 64 -16.38 -6.72 -15.10
C HIS A 64 -15.86 -7.49 -13.86
N PRO A 65 -15.71 -8.83 -13.91
CA PRO A 65 -15.31 -9.64 -12.74
C PRO A 65 -14.01 -9.20 -12.06
N ALA A 66 -13.08 -8.62 -12.83
CA ALA A 66 -11.84 -8.08 -12.29
C ALA A 66 -12.03 -6.88 -11.34
N ARG A 67 -13.10 -6.09 -11.48
CA ARG A 67 -13.40 -4.98 -10.56
C ARG A 67 -13.65 -5.49 -9.15
N ARG A 68 -14.42 -6.57 -9.01
CA ARG A 68 -14.65 -7.23 -7.72
C ARG A 68 -13.34 -7.67 -7.07
N VAL A 69 -12.44 -8.28 -7.85
CA VAL A 69 -11.12 -8.71 -7.35
C VAL A 69 -10.30 -7.51 -6.84
N ILE A 70 -10.30 -6.40 -7.59
CA ILE A 70 -9.59 -5.17 -7.20
C ILE A 70 -10.21 -4.58 -5.93
N GLU A 71 -11.54 -4.46 -5.86
CA GLU A 71 -12.27 -3.89 -4.73
C GLU A 71 -12.10 -4.72 -3.46
N GLU A 72 -12.21 -6.05 -3.57
CA GLU A 72 -11.99 -6.99 -2.47
C GLU A 72 -10.55 -6.88 -1.95
N PHE A 73 -9.55 -6.88 -2.86
CA PHE A 73 -8.14 -6.74 -2.48
C PHE A 73 -7.85 -5.38 -1.81
N LYS A 74 -8.30 -4.27 -2.40
CA LYS A 74 -8.03 -2.92 -1.87
C LYS A 74 -8.73 -2.68 -0.54
N THR A 75 -9.93 -3.21 -0.38
CA THR A 75 -10.65 -3.19 0.90
C THR A 75 -9.89 -3.98 1.97
N ALA A 76 -9.34 -5.15 1.63
CA ALA A 76 -8.52 -5.96 2.53
C ALA A 76 -7.17 -5.29 2.86
N GLU A 77 -6.50 -4.66 1.89
CA GLU A 77 -5.27 -3.87 2.07
C GLU A 77 -5.51 -2.73 3.08
N ARG A 78 -6.59 -1.96 2.88
CA ARG A 78 -6.99 -0.87 3.80
C ARG A 78 -7.36 -1.39 5.20
N ALA A 79 -8.14 -2.47 5.29
CA ALA A 79 -8.53 -3.05 6.57
C ALA A 79 -7.32 -3.53 7.39
N TRP A 80 -6.31 -4.09 6.71
CA TRP A 80 -5.05 -4.44 7.34
C TRP A 80 -4.29 -3.20 7.83
N LEU A 81 -4.15 -2.15 7.02
CA LEU A 81 -3.48 -0.91 7.44
C LEU A 81 -4.10 -0.31 8.70
N ILE A 82 -5.43 -0.24 8.76
CA ILE A 82 -6.15 0.23 9.95
C ILE A 82 -5.83 -0.64 11.17
N ARG A 83 -5.82 -1.97 11.01
CA ARG A 83 -5.51 -2.91 12.11
C ARG A 83 -4.09 -2.70 12.64
N VAL A 84 -3.11 -2.54 11.76
CA VAL A 84 -1.71 -2.30 12.14
C VAL A 84 -1.54 -0.93 12.79
N CYS A 85 -2.15 0.13 12.23
CA CYS A 85 -2.09 1.47 12.81
C CYS A 85 -2.72 1.51 14.22
N ARG A 86 -3.89 0.88 14.42
CA ARG A 86 -4.54 0.77 15.73
C ARG A 86 -3.67 0.06 16.77
N ALA A 87 -2.94 -0.97 16.34
CA ALA A 87 -2.06 -1.73 17.23
C ALA A 87 -0.75 -0.99 17.56
N SER A 88 -0.43 0.11 16.87
CA SER A 88 0.87 0.82 16.98
C SER A 88 0.89 1.97 17.99
N ASP A 89 -0.13 2.12 18.84
CA ASP A 89 -0.27 3.24 19.81
C ASP A 89 -0.19 4.64 19.15
N LEU A 90 -0.66 4.75 17.90
CA LEU A 90 -0.71 6.00 17.15
C LEU A 90 -2.07 6.68 17.31
N ARG A 91 -2.09 8.02 17.32
CA ARG A 91 -3.32 8.79 17.34
C ARG A 91 -4.06 8.65 16.01
N GLU A 92 -5.40 8.73 16.06
CA GLU A 92 -6.27 8.73 14.86
C GLU A 92 -5.88 7.64 13.83
N PRO A 93 -5.79 6.37 14.25
CA PRO A 93 -5.17 5.32 13.45
C PRO A 93 -5.89 5.03 12.12
N GLU A 94 -7.19 5.28 12.04
CA GLU A 94 -7.96 5.19 10.79
C GLU A 94 -7.59 6.30 9.82
N LEU A 95 -7.39 7.53 10.31
CA LEU A 95 -6.98 8.66 9.50
C LEU A 95 -5.58 8.43 8.93
N LEU A 96 -4.63 8.01 9.78
CA LEU A 96 -3.27 7.70 9.34
C LEU A 96 -3.27 6.59 8.27
N ALA A 97 -4.05 5.53 8.48
CA ALA A 97 -4.16 4.44 7.50
C ALA A 97 -4.67 4.93 6.14
N ASP A 98 -5.66 5.84 6.13
CA ASP A 98 -6.20 6.43 4.90
C ASP A 98 -5.20 7.36 4.21
N GLU A 99 -4.49 8.19 4.96
CA GLU A 99 -3.47 9.09 4.43
C GLU A 99 -2.29 8.32 3.81
N LEU A 100 -1.79 7.30 4.51
CA LEU A 100 -0.73 6.42 3.99
C LEU A 100 -1.19 5.67 2.74
N HIS A 101 -2.42 5.15 2.74
CA HIS A 101 -2.96 4.44 1.59
C HIS A 101 -3.09 5.37 0.37
N LEU A 102 -3.66 6.56 0.56
CA LEU A 102 -3.81 7.56 -0.51
C LEU A 102 -2.46 8.00 -1.07
N LEU A 103 -1.49 8.28 -0.20
CA LEU A 103 -0.14 8.67 -0.59
C LEU A 103 0.52 7.60 -1.46
N LEU A 104 0.43 6.32 -1.06
CA LEU A 104 1.08 5.23 -1.78
C LEU A 104 0.37 4.87 -3.09
N GLU A 105 -0.96 4.98 -3.16
CA GLU A 105 -1.69 4.89 -4.44
C GLU A 105 -1.29 6.01 -5.39
N GLY A 106 -1.20 7.25 -4.90
CA GLY A 106 -0.73 8.40 -5.67
C GLY A 106 0.70 8.23 -6.16
N ALA A 107 1.59 7.68 -5.34
CA ALA A 107 2.96 7.36 -5.73
C ALA A 107 3.02 6.30 -6.83
N ARG A 108 2.21 5.23 -6.73
CA ARG A 108 2.11 4.19 -7.78
C ARG A 108 1.69 4.78 -9.12
N VAL A 109 0.75 5.73 -9.14
CA VAL A 109 0.35 6.45 -10.36
C VAL A 109 1.46 7.37 -10.85
N THR A 110 2.10 8.13 -9.96
CA THR A 110 3.18 9.09 -10.29
C THR A 110 4.37 8.38 -10.95
N ALA A 111 4.74 7.19 -10.45
CA ALA A 111 5.80 6.37 -11.03
C ALA A 111 5.58 6.03 -12.51
N GLN A 112 4.31 5.96 -12.94
CA GLN A 112 3.91 5.57 -14.29
C GLN A 112 3.64 6.76 -15.21
N SER A 113 3.31 7.94 -14.66
CA SER A 113 2.95 9.12 -15.44
C SER A 113 4.04 10.19 -15.51
N VAL A 114 4.75 10.43 -14.40
CA VAL A 114 5.77 11.48 -14.29
C VAL A 114 7.18 10.89 -14.31
N GLY A 115 7.37 9.74 -13.68
CA GLY A 115 8.67 9.08 -13.55
C GLY A 115 8.99 8.73 -12.10
N ARG A 116 10.15 8.10 -11.90
CA ARG A 116 10.54 7.46 -10.62
C ARG A 116 11.65 8.18 -9.89
N ASP A 117 12.28 9.16 -10.51
CA ASP A 117 13.45 9.86 -9.99
C ASP A 117 13.18 10.47 -8.61
N GLY A 118 13.87 9.94 -7.59
CA GLY A 118 13.72 10.35 -6.19
C GLY A 118 12.35 10.07 -5.57
N LEU A 119 11.44 9.37 -6.26
CA LEU A 119 10.08 9.13 -5.79
C LEU A 119 10.07 8.23 -4.54
N SER A 120 10.86 7.17 -4.56
CA SER A 120 10.99 6.23 -3.44
C SER A 120 11.42 6.94 -2.14
N GLU A 121 12.52 7.71 -2.19
CA GLU A 121 13.01 8.47 -1.04
C GLU A 121 11.99 9.51 -0.55
N ARG A 122 11.29 10.18 -1.47
CA ARG A 122 10.28 11.19 -1.13
C ARG A 122 9.10 10.55 -0.41
N VAL A 123 8.61 9.42 -0.90
CA VAL A 123 7.50 8.67 -0.28
C VAL A 123 7.87 8.19 1.10
N MET A 124 9.08 7.64 1.29
CA MET A 124 9.57 7.24 2.61
C MET A 124 9.54 8.41 3.60
N ARG A 125 10.12 9.56 3.22
CA ARG A 125 10.12 10.77 4.08
C ARG A 125 8.70 11.25 4.41
N MET A 126 7.79 11.21 3.45
CA MET A 126 6.40 11.63 3.66
C MET A 126 5.66 10.67 4.61
N CYS A 127 5.83 9.35 4.44
CA CYS A 127 5.22 8.37 5.33
C CYS A 127 5.76 8.48 6.76
N ASP A 128 7.07 8.68 6.92
CA ASP A 128 7.69 8.90 8.23
C ASP A 128 7.17 10.18 8.91
N ALA A 129 6.97 11.25 8.14
CA ALA A 129 6.39 12.49 8.65
C ALA A 129 4.94 12.28 9.15
N LEU A 130 4.12 11.53 8.39
CA LEU A 130 2.76 11.17 8.81
C LEU A 130 2.78 10.32 10.09
N ILE A 131 3.60 9.27 10.15
CA ILE A 131 3.73 8.43 11.36
C ILE A 131 4.17 9.27 12.56
N THR A 132 5.14 10.16 12.38
CA THR A 132 5.66 11.04 13.45
C THR A 132 4.57 11.98 13.96
N ALA A 133 3.83 12.64 13.07
CA ALA A 133 2.73 13.53 13.45
C ALA A 133 1.65 12.81 14.28
N HIS A 134 1.41 11.53 14.01
CA HIS A 134 0.47 10.70 14.77
C HIS A 134 1.06 10.06 16.04
N ALA A 135 2.38 10.07 16.22
CA ALA A 135 3.06 9.58 17.41
C ALA A 135 3.22 10.64 18.51
N GLU A 136 3.29 11.93 18.15
CA GLU A 136 3.41 13.02 19.11
C GLU A 136 2.15 13.15 19.97
N LYS A 137 2.27 13.06 21.30
CA LYS A 137 1.18 13.32 22.25
C LYS A 137 1.01 14.84 22.39
N ARG A 138 -0.20 15.35 22.16
CA ARG A 138 -0.54 16.76 22.46
C ARG A 138 -0.55 17.03 23.95
#